data_AF-A0AAU0S1P1-F1
#
_entry.id   AF-A0AAU0S1P1-F1
#
_cell.length_a   1.000
_cell.length_b   1.000
_cell.length_c   1.000
_cell.angle_alpha   90.00
_cell.angle_beta   90.00
_cell.angle_gamma   90.00
#
_symmetry.space_group_name_H-M   'P 1'
#
loop_
_entity.id
_entity.type
_entity.pdbx_description
1 polymer ?
#
loop_
_entity_poly.entity_id
_entity_poly.type
_entity_poly.pdbx_seq_one_letter_code
_entity_poly.pdbx_strand_id
1 'polypeptide(L)'
;MWIYAPTGLAAETCSRFFEGLVTLLSQALADFPNQPLKNLRPVVEAGIRIKHGLKKSPKIALLAFIYLKHYYLGCEQGESSLKKGDVELLNQPSLESLIAQAIAGSDTEWPPSEHLKHLNGYYGQCFKPTGIKVPLQVEACMALALVERYRVAGQFQYAKEALAAAAVDFPRLPYMREVQLDPDTAIRWLDIIYPKRAPGKISTLECYGL
;
A
#
# COMPACT_ATOMS: atom_id res chain seq x y z
N MET A 1 4.55 -3.22 20.37
CA MET A 1 3.75 -2.80 19.20
C MET A 1 2.68 -3.86 18.96
N TRP A 2 1.41 -3.49 18.96
CA TRP A 2 0.26 -4.40 19.06
C TRP A 2 0.00 -5.24 17.80
N ILE A 3 0.45 -4.76 16.64
CA ILE A 3 0.16 -5.39 15.35
C ILE A 3 0.74 -6.80 15.18
N TYR A 4 1.77 -7.18 15.94
CA TYR A 4 2.36 -8.52 15.89
C TYR A 4 1.55 -9.57 16.67
N ALA A 5 0.64 -9.13 17.53
CA ALA A 5 -0.23 -10.02 18.30
C ALA A 5 -1.59 -10.13 17.59
N PRO A 6 -2.09 -11.36 17.34
CA PRO A 6 -3.42 -11.54 16.77
C PRO A 6 -4.54 -11.17 17.76
N THR A 7 -4.20 -10.95 19.04
CA THR A 7 -5.14 -10.56 20.08
C THR A 7 -5.85 -9.27 19.70
N GLY A 8 -7.15 -9.37 19.38
CA GLY A 8 -7.98 -8.25 18.95
C GLY A 8 -8.20 -8.16 17.43
N LEU A 9 -7.68 -9.09 16.62
CA LEU A 9 -8.05 -9.20 15.20
C LEU A 9 -9.48 -9.75 15.07
N ALA A 10 -10.39 -8.89 14.60
CA ALA A 10 -11.81 -9.15 14.44
C ALA A 10 -12.32 -8.30 13.25
N ALA A 11 -13.60 -8.47 12.89
CA ALA A 11 -14.18 -7.78 11.75
C ALA A 11 -14.07 -6.24 11.86
N GLU A 12 -14.17 -5.70 13.07
CA GLU A 12 -14.14 -4.28 13.37
C GLU A 12 -12.73 -3.69 13.36
N THR A 13 -11.70 -4.54 13.45
CA THR A 13 -10.30 -4.11 13.62
C THR A 13 -9.41 -4.44 12.42
N CYS A 14 -9.89 -5.17 11.41
CA CYS A 14 -9.12 -5.49 10.20
C CYS A 14 -8.48 -4.24 9.55
N SER A 15 -9.24 -3.15 9.39
CA SER A 15 -8.72 -1.89 8.82
C SER A 15 -7.62 -1.27 9.67
N ARG A 16 -7.72 -1.39 11.00
CA ARG A 16 -6.69 -0.92 11.93
C ARG A 16 -5.40 -1.74 11.79
N PHE A 17 -5.51 -3.07 11.70
CA PHE A 17 -4.36 -3.94 11.46
C PHE A 17 -3.69 -3.62 10.13
N PHE A 18 -4.47 -3.40 9.07
CA PHE A 18 -3.96 -2.96 7.78
C PHE A 18 -3.22 -1.61 7.87
N GLU A 19 -3.83 -0.60 8.49
CA GLU A 19 -3.22 0.71 8.73
C GLU A 19 -1.88 0.60 9.48
N GLY A 20 -1.85 -0.21 10.54
CA GLY A 20 -0.63 -0.44 11.31
C GLY A 20 0.48 -1.05 10.46
N LEU A 21 0.15 -1.97 9.53
CA LEU A 21 1.14 -2.63 8.68
C LEU A 21 1.69 -1.63 7.66
N VAL A 22 0.81 -0.84 7.05
CA VAL A 22 1.20 0.23 6.12
C VAL A 22 2.13 1.23 6.80
N THR A 23 1.84 1.60 8.05
CA THR A 23 2.70 2.48 8.85
C THR A 23 4.07 1.85 9.10
N LEU A 24 4.10 0.58 9.51
CA LEU A 24 5.33 -0.17 9.73
C LEU A 24 6.18 -0.29 8.47
N LEU A 25 5.56 -0.62 7.35
CA LEU A 25 6.24 -0.77 6.06
C LEU A 25 6.81 0.57 5.60
N SER A 26 6.05 1.66 5.70
CA SER A 26 6.53 2.99 5.33
C SER A 26 7.76 3.41 6.14
N GLN A 27 7.76 3.14 7.46
CA GLN A 27 8.92 3.37 8.31
C GLN A 27 10.12 2.51 7.90
N ALA A 28 9.90 1.19 7.74
CA ALA A 28 10.95 0.25 7.35
C ALA A 28 11.57 0.59 5.99
N LEU A 29 10.76 1.06 5.03
CA LEU A 29 11.22 1.52 3.73
C LEU A 29 12.02 2.83 3.82
N ALA A 30 11.59 3.75 4.68
CA ALA A 30 12.29 5.03 4.89
C ALA A 30 13.65 4.86 5.59
N ASP A 31 13.78 3.86 6.46
CA ASP A 31 14.99 3.59 7.24
C ASP A 31 15.76 2.34 6.80
N PHE A 32 15.42 1.79 5.63
CA PHE A 32 16.08 0.61 5.07
C PHE A 32 17.61 0.78 5.00
N PRO A 33 18.41 -0.25 5.37
CA PRO A 33 18.03 -1.58 5.87
C PRO A 33 17.89 -1.68 7.41
N ASN A 34 17.87 -0.56 8.14
CA ASN A 34 18.11 -0.53 9.59
C ASN A 34 16.87 -0.81 10.46
N GLN A 35 15.72 -1.07 9.86
CA GLN A 35 14.47 -1.35 10.58
C GLN A 35 13.87 -2.68 10.12
N PRO A 36 14.38 -3.82 10.62
CA PRO A 36 13.81 -5.12 10.33
C PRO A 36 12.40 -5.24 10.94
N LEU A 37 11.51 -5.94 10.23
CA LEU A 37 10.16 -6.22 10.71
C LEU A 37 10.13 -7.60 11.36
N LYS A 38 9.35 -7.73 12.45
CA LYS A 38 9.16 -9.03 13.12
C LYS A 38 8.14 -9.90 12.36
N ASN A 39 8.14 -11.19 12.69
CA ASN A 39 7.21 -12.14 12.11
C ASN A 39 5.73 -11.74 12.36
N LEU A 40 4.95 -11.66 11.27
CA LEU A 40 3.51 -11.37 11.27
C LEU A 40 2.63 -12.60 10.98
N ARG A 41 3.22 -13.79 10.81
CA ARG A 41 2.51 -15.07 10.57
C ARG A 41 1.38 -15.33 11.56
N PRO A 42 1.52 -15.09 12.89
CA PRO A 42 0.40 -15.32 13.82
C PRO A 42 -0.86 -14.54 13.46
N VAL A 43 -0.70 -13.34 12.89
CA VAL A 43 -1.80 -12.46 12.47
C VAL A 43 -2.39 -12.94 11.15
N VAL A 44 -1.55 -13.39 10.22
CA VAL A 44 -1.99 -13.99 8.94
C VAL A 44 -2.85 -15.22 9.22
N GLU A 45 -2.38 -16.15 10.05
CA GLU A 45 -3.09 -17.38 10.39
C GLU A 45 -4.42 -17.09 11.11
N ALA A 46 -4.43 -16.15 12.06
CA ALA A 46 -5.66 -15.71 12.71
C ALA A 46 -6.65 -15.09 11.71
N GLY A 47 -6.14 -14.26 10.79
CA GLY A 47 -6.91 -13.66 9.72
C GLY A 47 -7.57 -14.68 8.80
N ILE A 48 -6.82 -15.67 8.33
CA ILE A 48 -7.33 -16.72 7.44
C ILE A 48 -8.48 -17.50 8.10
N ARG A 49 -8.40 -17.75 9.42
CA ARG A 49 -9.47 -18.43 10.17
C ARG A 49 -10.78 -17.64 10.18
N ILE A 50 -10.72 -16.32 10.35
CA ILE A 50 -11.93 -15.47 10.42
C ILE A 50 -12.42 -15.00 9.04
N LYS A 51 -11.56 -15.04 8.01
CA LYS A 51 -11.79 -14.47 6.68
C LYS A 51 -13.16 -14.80 6.10
N HIS A 52 -13.62 -16.05 6.19
CA HIS A 52 -14.88 -16.47 5.57
C HIS A 52 -16.11 -15.79 6.19
N GLY A 53 -16.08 -15.45 7.47
CA GLY A 53 -17.17 -14.74 8.17
C GLY A 53 -17.18 -13.22 7.96
N LEU A 54 -16.17 -12.65 7.31
CA LEU A 54 -16.05 -11.20 7.13
C LEU A 54 -16.93 -10.67 5.99
N LYS A 55 -17.54 -9.50 6.25
CA LYS A 55 -18.15 -8.62 5.24
C LYS A 55 -17.09 -8.09 4.26
N LYS A 56 -17.54 -7.56 3.10
CA LYS A 56 -16.64 -7.15 2.00
C LYS A 56 -15.52 -6.20 2.43
N SER A 57 -15.82 -5.06 3.03
CA SER A 57 -14.80 -4.06 3.43
C SER A 57 -13.74 -4.62 4.39
N PRO A 58 -14.08 -5.18 5.58
CA PRO A 58 -13.06 -5.73 6.48
C PRO A 58 -12.32 -6.93 5.89
N LYS A 59 -12.97 -7.70 5.01
CA LYS A 59 -12.31 -8.76 4.24
C LYS A 59 -11.24 -8.18 3.33
N ILE A 60 -11.51 -7.13 2.56
CA ILE A 60 -10.51 -6.52 1.68
C ILE A 60 -9.34 -5.95 2.50
N ALA A 61 -9.61 -5.27 3.63
CA ALA A 61 -8.54 -4.79 4.53
C ALA A 61 -7.64 -5.93 5.02
N LEU A 62 -8.23 -7.06 5.43
CA LEU A 62 -7.47 -8.24 5.82
C LEU A 62 -6.65 -8.82 4.65
N LEU A 63 -7.23 -8.91 3.46
CA LEU A 63 -6.54 -9.42 2.28
C LEU A 63 -5.37 -8.51 1.87
N ALA A 64 -5.56 -7.20 1.94
CA ALA A 64 -4.53 -6.20 1.70
C ALA A 64 -3.38 -6.32 2.71
N PHE A 65 -3.69 -6.56 3.99
CA PHE A 65 -2.69 -6.87 5.02
C PHE A 65 -1.87 -8.11 4.65
N ILE A 66 -2.54 -9.23 4.36
CA ILE A 66 -1.86 -10.50 4.05
C ILE A 66 -1.01 -10.37 2.78
N TYR A 67 -1.53 -9.69 1.76
CA TYR A 67 -0.80 -9.41 0.52
C TYR A 67 0.49 -8.63 0.80
N LEU A 68 0.42 -7.51 1.51
CA LEU A 68 1.61 -6.70 1.82
C LEU A 68 2.62 -7.45 2.69
N LYS A 69 2.13 -8.23 3.65
CA LYS A 69 2.98 -9.12 4.45
C LYS A 69 3.76 -10.06 3.54
N HIS A 70 3.07 -10.80 2.68
CA HIS A 70 3.73 -11.75 1.77
C HIS A 70 4.66 -11.07 0.76
N TYR A 71 4.28 -9.89 0.27
CA TYR A 71 5.06 -9.12 -0.69
C TYR A 71 6.41 -8.66 -0.13
N TYR A 72 6.44 -8.16 1.10
CA TYR A 72 7.65 -7.59 1.72
C TYR A 72 8.43 -8.56 2.61
N LEU A 73 7.73 -9.44 3.33
CA LEU A 73 8.32 -10.35 4.33
C LEU A 73 8.38 -11.80 3.85
N GLY A 74 7.86 -12.08 2.66
CA GLY A 74 7.73 -13.43 2.15
C GLY A 74 6.64 -14.25 2.85
N CYS A 75 6.50 -15.49 2.37
CA CYS A 75 5.62 -16.50 2.93
C CYS A 75 6.48 -17.55 3.65
N GLU A 76 6.22 -17.78 4.93
CA GLU A 76 6.96 -18.75 5.72
C GLU A 76 6.52 -20.18 5.37
N GLN A 77 7.40 -21.17 5.62
CA GLN A 77 7.04 -22.56 5.40
C GLN A 77 5.81 -22.96 6.24
N GLY A 78 4.78 -23.46 5.56
CA GLY A 78 3.52 -23.86 6.17
C GLY A 78 2.62 -22.69 6.60
N GLU A 79 2.89 -21.47 6.13
CA GLU A 79 1.96 -20.34 6.25
C GLU A 79 0.88 -20.39 5.17
N SER A 80 -0.33 -20.03 5.57
CA SER A 80 -1.50 -19.94 4.69
C SER A 80 -1.34 -18.84 3.64
N SER A 81 -1.47 -19.20 2.37
CA SER A 81 -1.39 -18.26 1.25
C SER A 81 -2.77 -17.78 0.79
N LEU A 82 -2.81 -16.61 0.12
CA LEU A 82 -4.01 -16.11 -0.55
C LEU A 82 -4.39 -17.03 -1.71
N LYS A 83 -5.68 -17.34 -1.83
CA LYS A 83 -6.23 -18.10 -2.96
C LYS A 83 -6.51 -17.17 -4.13
N LYS A 84 -6.68 -17.73 -5.34
CA LYS A 84 -7.01 -16.96 -6.56
C LYS A 84 -8.17 -15.97 -6.36
N GLY A 85 -9.28 -16.44 -5.77
CA GLY A 85 -10.45 -15.59 -5.49
C GLY A 85 -10.20 -14.49 -4.44
N ASP A 86 -9.23 -14.67 -3.55
CA ASP A 86 -8.82 -13.62 -2.62
C ASP A 86 -8.07 -12.51 -3.36
N VAL A 87 -7.16 -12.90 -4.26
CA VAL A 87 -6.41 -11.95 -5.10
C VAL A 87 -7.35 -11.20 -6.05
N GLU A 88 -8.30 -11.89 -6.68
CA GLU A 88 -9.32 -11.27 -7.52
C GLU A 88 -10.16 -10.24 -6.74
N LEU A 89 -10.53 -10.54 -5.50
CA LEU A 89 -11.26 -9.59 -4.65
C LEU A 89 -10.39 -8.39 -4.26
N LEU A 90 -9.11 -8.60 -3.96
CA LEU A 90 -8.15 -7.53 -3.67
C LEU A 90 -7.86 -6.66 -4.90
N ASN A 91 -7.95 -7.20 -6.11
CA ASN A 91 -7.74 -6.43 -7.33
C ASN A 91 -8.95 -5.58 -7.74
N GLN A 92 -10.10 -5.72 -7.07
CA GLN A 92 -11.25 -4.84 -7.29
C GLN A 92 -10.97 -3.41 -6.77
N PRO A 93 -11.51 -2.36 -7.41
CA PRO A 93 -11.45 -0.99 -6.92
C PRO A 93 -11.92 -0.85 -5.47
N SER A 94 -10.99 -0.45 -4.60
CA SER A 94 -11.23 -0.15 -3.18
C SER A 94 -10.10 0.73 -2.64
N LEU A 95 -10.34 1.36 -1.48
CA LEU A 95 -9.29 2.17 -0.84
C LEU A 95 -8.12 1.30 -0.36
N GLU A 96 -8.42 0.16 0.28
CA GLU A 96 -7.43 -0.76 0.80
C GLU A 96 -6.53 -1.32 -0.31
N SER A 97 -7.14 -1.64 -1.47
CA SER A 97 -6.43 -2.05 -2.67
C SER A 97 -5.55 -0.94 -3.24
N LEU A 98 -6.06 0.29 -3.29
CA LEU A 98 -5.27 1.46 -3.73
C LEU A 98 -4.03 1.65 -2.85
N ILE A 99 -4.20 1.65 -1.53
CA ILE A 99 -3.11 1.80 -0.56
C ILE A 99 -2.09 0.66 -0.71
N ALA A 100 -2.56 -0.59 -0.73
CA ALA A 100 -1.68 -1.75 -0.80
C ALA A 100 -0.86 -1.79 -2.08
N GLN A 101 -1.47 -1.47 -3.22
CA GLN A 101 -0.76 -1.51 -4.49
C GLN A 101 0.16 -0.30 -4.68
N ALA A 102 -0.24 0.88 -4.21
CA ALA A 102 0.61 2.07 -4.22
C ALA A 102 1.89 1.86 -3.39
N ILE A 103 1.78 1.33 -2.16
CA ILE A 103 2.97 1.05 -1.35
C ILE A 103 3.76 -0.13 -1.91
N ALA A 104 3.14 -1.12 -2.55
CA ALA A 104 3.86 -2.21 -3.22
C ALA A 104 4.54 -1.78 -4.54
N GLY A 105 4.25 -0.59 -5.08
CA GLY A 105 4.82 -0.18 -6.37
C GLY A 105 4.21 -0.92 -7.55
N SER A 106 3.00 -1.45 -7.39
CA SER A 106 2.28 -2.20 -8.42
C SER A 106 1.22 -1.33 -9.09
N ASP A 107 1.02 -1.56 -10.38
CA ASP A 107 -0.11 -1.01 -11.13
C ASP A 107 -1.32 -1.95 -10.99
N THR A 108 -2.45 -1.42 -10.49
CA THR A 108 -3.76 -2.06 -10.40
C THR A 108 -4.47 -2.29 -11.74
N GLU A 109 -3.92 -1.82 -12.87
CA GLU A 109 -4.55 -1.79 -14.20
C GLU A 109 -5.91 -1.06 -14.26
N TRP A 110 -6.29 -0.36 -13.18
CA TRP A 110 -7.54 0.40 -13.15
C TRP A 110 -7.44 1.63 -14.06
N PRO A 111 -8.54 2.02 -14.70
CA PRO A 111 -8.63 3.32 -15.36
C PRO A 111 -8.24 4.47 -14.40
N PRO A 112 -7.60 5.54 -14.88
CA PRO A 112 -7.23 6.68 -14.05
C PRO A 112 -8.41 7.28 -13.26
N SER A 113 -9.63 7.24 -13.82
CA SER A 113 -10.84 7.72 -13.17
C SER A 113 -11.23 6.95 -11.90
N GLU A 114 -11.10 5.62 -11.89
CA GLU A 114 -11.37 4.81 -10.69
C GLU A 114 -10.30 5.03 -9.63
N HIS A 115 -9.03 5.19 -10.03
CA HIS A 115 -7.98 5.60 -9.08
C HIS A 115 -8.32 6.95 -8.45
N LEU A 116 -8.59 7.98 -9.26
CA LEU A 116 -8.89 9.33 -8.77
C LEU A 116 -10.08 9.34 -7.82
N LYS A 117 -11.14 8.59 -8.12
CA LYS A 117 -12.30 8.42 -7.26
C LYS A 117 -11.94 7.85 -5.88
N HIS A 118 -11.11 6.80 -5.83
CA HIS A 118 -10.68 6.22 -4.55
C HIS A 118 -9.70 7.13 -3.79
N LEU A 119 -8.83 7.85 -4.49
CA LEU A 119 -7.92 8.83 -3.90
C LEU A 119 -8.69 10.03 -3.30
N ASN A 120 -9.68 10.57 -4.00
CA ASN A 120 -10.55 11.60 -3.45
C ASN A 120 -11.38 11.06 -2.27
N GLY A 121 -11.85 9.82 -2.37
CA GLY A 121 -12.53 9.12 -1.28
C GLY A 121 -11.64 8.98 -0.04
N TYR A 122 -10.34 8.72 -0.20
CA TYR A 122 -9.36 8.71 0.89
C TYR A 122 -9.31 10.06 1.60
N TYR A 123 -9.08 11.16 0.87
CA TYR A 123 -9.00 12.49 1.48
C TYR A 123 -10.30 12.94 2.15
N GLY A 124 -11.46 12.48 1.65
CA GLY A 124 -12.75 12.70 2.29
C GLY A 124 -13.00 11.92 3.59
N GLN A 125 -12.13 10.96 3.94
CA GLN A 125 -12.32 10.11 5.12
C GLN A 125 -11.09 9.96 6.03
N CYS A 126 -9.87 10.28 5.61
CA CYS A 126 -8.65 10.05 6.38
C CYS A 126 -8.58 10.84 7.71
N PHE A 127 -9.39 11.90 7.86
CA PHE A 127 -9.54 12.67 9.09
C PHE A 127 -10.68 12.18 10.00
N LYS A 128 -11.47 11.19 9.56
CA LYS A 128 -12.58 10.64 10.34
C LYS A 128 -12.06 9.54 11.28
N PRO A 129 -12.67 9.35 12.47
CA PRO A 129 -12.25 8.31 13.42
C PRO A 129 -12.27 6.87 12.87
N THR A 130 -13.10 6.61 11.86
CA THR A 130 -13.26 5.29 11.22
C THR A 130 -12.52 5.19 9.88
N GLY A 131 -11.87 6.27 9.43
CA GLY A 131 -11.10 6.29 8.20
C GLY A 131 -9.75 5.61 8.38
N ILE A 132 -9.24 5.02 7.30
CA ILE A 132 -7.85 4.54 7.25
C ILE A 132 -6.95 5.76 7.08
N LYS A 133 -5.94 5.89 7.94
CA LYS A 133 -4.94 6.98 7.85
C LYS A 133 -3.57 6.40 7.55
N VAL A 134 -3.02 6.72 6.39
CA VAL A 134 -1.68 6.24 6.01
C VAL A 134 -0.62 7.33 6.20
N PRO A 135 0.67 6.98 6.28
CA PRO A 135 1.76 7.96 6.32
C PRO A 135 1.80 8.83 5.06
N LEU A 136 2.33 10.05 5.19
CA LEU A 136 2.44 11.05 4.10
C LEU A 136 3.17 10.47 2.87
N GLN A 137 4.20 9.66 3.09
CA GLN A 137 4.94 8.98 2.01
C GLN A 137 4.03 8.03 1.21
N VAL A 138 3.11 7.32 1.87
CA VAL A 138 2.16 6.43 1.21
C VAL A 138 1.10 7.21 0.44
N GLU A 139 0.65 8.35 0.98
CA GLU A 139 -0.21 9.28 0.25
C GLU A 139 0.45 9.77 -1.05
N ALA A 140 1.74 10.14 -0.97
CA ALA A 140 2.51 10.52 -2.14
C ALA A 140 2.72 9.37 -3.14
N CYS A 141 2.87 8.12 -2.67
CA CYS A 141 2.85 6.94 -3.54
C CYS A 141 1.53 6.82 -4.30
N MET A 142 0.38 7.01 -3.62
CA MET A 142 -0.92 6.97 -4.29
C MET A 142 -1.03 8.06 -5.37
N ALA A 143 -0.62 9.28 -5.05
CA ALA A 143 -0.65 10.39 -6.01
C ALA A 143 0.26 10.15 -7.22
N LEU A 144 1.51 9.71 -7.03
CA LEU A 144 2.40 9.40 -8.15
C LEU A 144 1.94 8.18 -8.97
N ALA A 145 1.30 7.20 -8.33
CA ALA A 145 0.68 6.09 -9.05
C ALA A 145 -0.50 6.56 -9.93
N LEU A 146 -1.23 7.63 -9.56
CA LEU A 146 -2.22 8.26 -10.45
C LEU A 146 -1.56 8.91 -11.66
N VAL A 147 -0.45 9.63 -11.46
CA VAL A 147 0.31 10.24 -12.55
C VAL A 147 0.76 9.19 -13.55
N GLU A 148 1.32 8.08 -13.07
CA GLU A 148 1.75 6.97 -13.92
C GLU A 148 0.59 6.37 -14.71
N ARG A 149 -0.58 6.21 -14.10
CA ARG A 149 -1.78 5.72 -14.82
C ARG A 149 -2.19 6.64 -15.96
N TYR A 150 -2.18 7.95 -15.74
CA TYR A 150 -2.45 8.90 -16.82
C TYR A 150 -1.39 8.81 -17.91
N ARG A 151 -0.10 8.63 -17.56
CA ARG A 151 0.99 8.42 -18.52
C ARG A 151 0.75 7.19 -19.37
N VAL A 152 0.51 6.03 -18.76
CA VAL A 152 0.26 4.74 -19.44
C VAL A 152 -0.99 4.80 -20.32
N ALA A 153 -2.03 5.52 -19.90
CA ALA A 153 -3.24 5.73 -20.70
C ALA A 153 -3.06 6.73 -21.87
N GLY A 154 -1.86 7.28 -22.08
CA GLY A 154 -1.59 8.31 -23.09
C GLY A 154 -2.20 9.68 -22.77
N GLN A 155 -2.73 9.86 -21.56
CA GLN A 155 -3.42 11.06 -21.09
C GLN A 155 -2.44 12.08 -20.49
N PHE A 156 -1.45 12.50 -21.29
CA PHE A 156 -0.30 13.30 -20.82
C PHE A 156 -0.64 14.60 -20.14
N GLN A 157 -1.65 15.31 -20.63
CA GLN A 157 -2.05 16.58 -20.04
C GLN A 157 -2.54 16.38 -18.60
N TYR A 158 -3.38 15.36 -18.38
CA TYR A 158 -3.85 14.98 -17.05
C TYR A 158 -2.72 14.45 -16.16
N ALA A 159 -1.73 13.73 -16.72
CA ALA A 159 -0.55 13.33 -15.97
C ALA A 159 0.24 14.54 -15.46
N LYS A 160 0.46 15.56 -16.30
CA LYS A 160 1.15 16.81 -15.89
C LYS A 160 0.38 17.55 -14.81
N GLU A 161 -0.93 17.68 -14.96
CA GLU A 161 -1.79 18.35 -13.97
C GLU A 161 -1.80 17.61 -12.63
N ALA A 162 -1.93 16.28 -12.66
CA ALA A 162 -1.88 15.44 -11.46
C ALA A 162 -0.50 15.54 -10.77
N LEU A 163 0.58 15.59 -11.54
CA LEU A 163 1.93 15.74 -10.98
C LEU A 163 2.12 17.11 -10.33
N ALA A 164 1.66 18.18 -10.98
CA ALA A 164 1.70 19.53 -10.43
C ALA A 164 0.87 19.63 -9.14
N ALA A 165 -0.33 19.05 -9.11
CA ALA A 165 -1.15 18.97 -7.91
C ALA A 165 -0.44 18.21 -6.78
N ALA A 166 0.14 17.05 -7.06
CA ALA A 166 0.88 16.27 -6.06
C ALA A 166 2.07 17.06 -5.50
N ALA A 167 2.82 17.81 -6.32
CA ALA A 167 3.92 18.64 -5.83
C ALA A 167 3.45 19.78 -4.90
N VAL A 168 2.21 20.27 -5.08
CA VAL A 168 1.57 21.28 -4.22
C VAL A 168 1.05 20.66 -2.92
N ASP A 169 0.43 19.47 -3.00
CA ASP A 169 -0.18 18.79 -1.86
C ASP A 169 0.86 18.23 -0.86
N PHE A 170 2.07 17.91 -1.35
CA PHE A 170 3.14 17.32 -0.56
C PHE A 170 4.39 18.22 -0.44
N PRO A 171 4.28 19.48 0.06
CA PRO A 171 5.40 20.41 0.09
C PRO A 171 6.53 19.98 1.06
N ARG A 172 6.22 19.07 1.98
CA ARG A 172 7.16 18.48 2.94
C ARG A 172 8.01 17.35 2.37
N LEU A 173 7.72 16.92 1.13
CA LEU A 173 8.41 15.86 0.43
C LEU A 173 9.17 16.49 -0.77
N PRO A 174 10.43 16.95 -0.57
CA PRO A 174 11.12 17.78 -1.55
C PRO A 174 11.29 17.10 -2.92
N TYR A 175 11.50 15.79 -2.93
CA TYR A 175 11.62 14.98 -4.16
C TYR A 175 10.38 15.07 -5.07
N MET A 176 9.20 15.45 -4.56
CA MET A 176 7.99 15.60 -5.38
C MET A 176 8.12 16.70 -6.43
N ARG A 177 8.95 17.72 -6.16
CA ARG A 177 9.22 18.83 -7.10
C ARG A 177 10.24 18.46 -8.18
N GLU A 178 10.99 17.39 -7.95
CA GLU A 178 12.08 16.94 -8.84
C GLU A 178 11.61 15.86 -9.81
N VAL A 179 10.41 15.30 -9.61
CA VAL A 179 9.84 14.30 -10.51
C VAL A 179 9.62 14.91 -11.89
N GLN A 180 10.24 14.32 -12.89
CA GLN A 180 10.05 14.68 -14.29
C GLN A 180 9.11 13.67 -14.95
N LEU A 181 8.13 14.18 -15.70
CA LEU A 181 7.24 13.35 -16.51
C LEU A 181 7.83 13.22 -17.92
N ASP A 182 8.29 12.02 -18.24
CA ASP A 182 8.71 11.61 -19.57
C ASP A 182 7.68 10.62 -20.13
N PRO A 183 7.21 10.79 -21.39
CA PRO A 183 6.28 9.87 -21.97
C PRO A 183 6.70 8.41 -22.05
N ASP A 184 7.99 8.17 -22.25
CA ASP A 184 8.52 6.84 -22.55
C ASP A 184 9.12 6.17 -21.31
N THR A 185 9.27 6.92 -20.21
CA THR A 185 9.88 6.43 -18.96
C THR A 185 8.83 6.25 -17.87
N ALA A 186 8.76 5.04 -17.31
CA ALA A 186 7.86 4.74 -16.19
C ALA A 186 8.26 5.50 -14.92
N ILE A 187 7.28 6.06 -14.22
CA ILE A 187 7.50 6.68 -12.91
C ILE A 187 7.67 5.58 -11.87
N ARG A 188 8.91 5.34 -11.44
CA ARG A 188 9.23 4.40 -10.36
C ARG A 188 9.01 5.05 -9.00
N TRP A 189 7.74 5.34 -8.66
CA TRP A 189 7.40 6.19 -7.51
C TRP A 189 7.99 5.69 -6.18
N LEU A 190 8.06 4.38 -5.95
CA LEU A 190 8.66 3.90 -4.71
C LEU A 190 10.15 4.24 -4.57
N ASP A 191 10.90 4.30 -5.67
CA ASP A 191 12.31 4.67 -5.63
C ASP A 191 12.49 6.18 -5.41
N ILE A 192 11.49 6.97 -5.82
CA ILE A 192 11.42 8.41 -5.56
C ILE A 192 11.08 8.67 -4.08
N ILE A 193 10.04 8.02 -3.58
CA ILE A 193 9.52 8.23 -2.22
C ILE A 193 10.45 7.60 -1.16
N TYR A 194 11.04 6.45 -1.45
CA TYR A 194 11.89 5.68 -0.54
C TYR A 194 13.28 5.40 -1.17
N PRO A 195 14.13 6.42 -1.37
CA PRO A 195 15.39 6.27 -2.12
C PRO A 195 16.42 5.35 -1.45
N LYS A 196 16.28 5.08 -0.15
CA LYS A 196 17.16 4.13 0.56
C LYS A 196 16.88 2.67 0.21
N ARG A 197 15.68 2.36 -0.31
CA ARG A 197 15.35 1.03 -0.84
C ARG A 197 16.21 0.80 -2.07
N ALA A 198 17.08 -0.21 -2.03
CA ALA A 198 17.85 -0.58 -3.20
C ALA A 198 16.90 -0.99 -4.36
N PRO A 199 17.10 -0.50 -5.59
CA PRO A 199 16.30 -0.89 -6.75
C PRO A 199 16.27 -2.42 -6.90
N GLY A 200 15.07 -3.02 -6.89
CA GLY A 200 14.88 -4.46 -7.13
C GLY A 200 15.04 -5.40 -5.92
N LYS A 201 15.32 -4.89 -4.71
CA LYS A 201 15.32 -5.72 -3.47
C LYS A 201 14.08 -5.41 -2.63
N ILE A 202 12.98 -6.08 -2.95
CA ILE A 202 11.72 -5.95 -2.19
C ILE A 202 11.62 -7.04 -1.11
N SER A 203 12.17 -8.21 -1.39
CA SER A 203 12.01 -9.43 -0.58
C SER A 203 12.93 -9.55 0.64
N THR A 204 13.53 -8.47 1.14
CA THR A 204 14.57 -8.55 2.19
C THR A 204 14.33 -7.62 3.36
N LEU A 205 13.08 -7.31 3.70
CA LEU A 205 12.78 -6.92 5.08
C LEU A 205 12.82 -8.22 5.92
N GLU A 206 14.02 -8.75 6.12
CA GLU A 206 14.23 -10.06 6.72
C GLU A 206 13.59 -10.12 8.12
N CYS A 207 12.70 -11.11 8.31
CA CYS A 207 12.25 -11.53 9.63
C CYS A 207 13.40 -12.25 10.33
N TYR A 208 14.15 -11.57 11.20
CA TYR A 208 14.98 -12.29 12.17
C TYR A 208 14.06 -12.90 13.24
N GLY A 209 13.72 -14.18 13.05
CA GLY A 209 13.06 -14.99 14.06
C GLY A 209 14.02 -15.34 15.20
N LEU A 210 13.50 -15.26 16.42
CA LEU A 210 13.82 -16.18 17.51
C LEU A 210 12.51 -16.90 17.87
#